data_AF-A0A3D5EVJ4-F1
#
_entry.id   AF-A0A3D5EVJ4-F1
#
_cell.length_a   1.000
_cell.length_b   1.000
_cell.length_c   1.000
_cell.angle_alpha   90.00
_cell.angle_beta   90.00
_cell.angle_gamma   90.00
#
_symmetry.space_group_name_H-M   'P 1'
#
loop_
_entity.id
_entity.type
_entity.pdbx_description
1 polymer ?
#
loop_
_entity_poly.entity_id
_entity_poly.type
_entity_poly.pdbx_seq_one_letter_code
_entity_poly.pdbx_strand_id
1 'polypeptide(L)'
;MSDPLAQLASFLARAERLLDRLEPLLPPAERVPDWSAAHAFRWRSANGSGYLQAIRRLPQIRLADLRDIDEQKARLESNTRQFIAGLPANNVLLTGARGSGKSSLIKALLNEYARQGLRVIEVEKAELTDL
;
A
#
# COMPACT_ATOMS: atom_id res chain seq x y z
N MET A 1 23.12 19.77 51.15
CA MET A 1 21.76 19.65 50.60
C MET A 1 21.86 19.89 49.11
N SER A 2 21.65 18.86 48.28
CA SER A 2 21.79 18.95 46.83
C SER A 2 20.71 19.86 46.25
N ASP A 3 21.11 20.82 45.42
CA ASP A 3 20.23 21.80 44.79
C ASP A 3 19.08 21.10 44.02
N PRO A 4 17.81 21.32 44.42
CA PRO A 4 16.65 20.72 43.76
C PRO A 4 16.57 21.03 42.27
N LEU A 5 17.02 22.21 41.85
CA LEU A 5 17.04 22.61 40.44
C LEU A 5 18.03 21.77 39.63
N ALA A 6 19.22 21.50 40.19
CA ALA A 6 20.22 20.64 39.56
C ALA A 6 19.74 19.18 39.43
N GLN A 7 19.01 18.67 40.43
CA GLN A 7 18.43 17.33 40.37
C GLN A 7 17.34 17.23 39.31
N LEU A 8 16.46 18.23 39.22
CA LEU A 8 15.42 18.30 38.20
C LEU A 8 16.03 18.38 36.79
N ALA A 9 17.06 19.21 36.60
CA ALA A 9 17.75 19.33 35.31
C ALA A 9 18.38 17.99 34.87
N SER A 10 19.03 17.28 35.79
CA SER A 10 19.60 15.95 35.51
C SER A 10 18.52 14.91 35.18
N PHE A 11 17.37 14.97 35.86
CA PHE A 11 16.23 14.11 35.57
C PHE A 11 15.67 14.38 34.16
N LEU A 12 15.43 15.66 33.81
CA LEU A 12 14.94 16.05 32.48
C LEU A 12 15.91 15.61 31.37
N ALA A 13 17.21 15.82 31.54
CA ALA A 13 18.22 15.37 30.59
C ALA A 13 18.30 13.83 30.45
N ARG A 14 17.90 13.07 31.48
CA ARG A 14 17.77 11.61 31.39
C ARG A 14 16.46 11.19 30.71
N ALA A 15 15.38 11.92 30.95
CA ALA A 15 14.09 11.71 30.32
C ALA A 15 14.17 11.99 28.80
N GLU A 16 14.77 13.10 28.38
CA GLU A 16 15.00 13.40 26.95
C GLU A 16 15.79 12.31 26.26
N ARG A 17 16.91 11.87 26.85
CA ARG A 17 17.70 10.73 26.32
C ARG A 17 16.94 9.40 26.29
N LEU A 18 15.90 9.24 27.10
CA LEU A 18 15.02 8.08 27.03
C LEU A 18 14.02 8.25 25.89
N LEU A 19 13.42 9.43 25.76
CA LEU A 19 12.48 9.77 24.69
C LEU A 19 13.14 9.62 23.31
N ASP A 20 14.36 10.12 23.11
CA ASP A 20 15.11 9.98 21.85
C ASP A 20 15.33 8.51 21.45
N ARG A 21 15.43 7.60 22.44
CA ARG A 21 15.60 6.16 22.21
C ARG A 21 14.27 5.44 21.98
N LEU A 22 13.17 5.98 22.51
CA LEU A 22 11.83 5.42 22.34
C LEU A 22 11.16 5.91 21.06
N GLU A 23 11.46 7.12 20.59
CA GLU A 23 10.83 7.72 19.41
C GLU A 23 10.95 6.87 18.14
N PRO A 24 12.09 6.23 17.83
CA PRO A 24 12.19 5.28 16.69
C PRO A 24 11.33 4.02 16.83
N LEU A 25 10.88 3.70 18.06
CA LEU A 25 10.03 2.54 18.34
C LEU A 25 8.53 2.88 18.25
N LEU A 26 8.17 4.16 18.23
CA LEU A 26 6.78 4.59 18.10
C LEU A 26 6.27 4.29 16.68
N PRO A 27 4.98 3.98 16.53
CA PRO A 27 4.39 3.92 15.20
C PRO A 27 4.53 5.26 14.49
N PRO A 28 4.83 5.26 13.18
CA PRO A 28 4.78 6.49 12.40
C PRO A 28 3.37 7.08 12.55
N ALA A 29 3.29 8.40 12.80
CA ALA A 29 2.02 9.10 12.89
C ALA A 29 1.11 8.73 11.71
N GLU A 30 -0.17 8.50 11.98
CA GLU A 30 -1.17 8.06 11.01
C GLU A 30 -1.24 9.08 9.86
N ARG A 31 -0.54 8.80 8.76
CA ARG A 31 -0.48 9.68 7.61
C ARG A 31 -1.66 9.36 6.72
N VAL A 32 -2.58 10.32 6.59
CA VAL A 32 -3.60 10.29 5.54
C VAL A 32 -2.89 10.03 4.21
N PRO A 33 -3.25 8.96 3.47
CA PRO A 33 -2.59 8.63 2.21
C PRO A 33 -2.74 9.78 1.23
N ASP A 34 -1.62 10.25 0.67
CA ASP A 34 -1.66 11.17 -0.46
C ASP A 34 -2.06 10.39 -1.72
N TRP A 35 -3.36 10.38 -2.01
CA TRP A 35 -3.94 9.73 -3.18
C TRP A 35 -3.54 10.37 -4.51
N SER A 36 -2.86 11.52 -4.49
CA SER A 36 -2.29 12.17 -5.67
C SER A 36 -0.85 11.72 -5.96
N ALA A 37 -0.16 11.13 -4.97
CA ALA A 37 1.23 10.71 -5.10
C ALA A 37 1.45 9.51 -6.03
N ALA A 38 0.44 8.63 -6.17
CA ALA A 38 0.49 7.45 -7.02
C ALA A 38 -0.90 6.88 -7.33
N HIS A 39 -0.95 5.97 -8.32
CA HIS A 39 -2.14 5.14 -8.61
C HIS A 39 -2.04 3.74 -7.98
N ALA A 40 -0.87 3.36 -7.49
CA ALA A 40 -0.65 2.11 -6.78
C ALA A 40 -0.04 2.37 -5.41
N PHE A 41 -0.49 1.60 -4.43
CA PHE A 41 -0.02 1.65 -3.07
C PHE A 41 0.24 0.23 -2.57
N ARG A 42 1.12 0.12 -1.59
CA ARG A 42 1.33 -1.09 -0.81
C ARG A 42 0.93 -0.80 0.63
N TRP A 43 0.06 -1.62 1.19
CA TRP A 43 -0.17 -1.61 2.63
C TRP A 43 1.11 -2.03 3.34
N ARG A 44 1.43 -1.39 4.45
CA ARG A 44 2.58 -1.73 5.29
C ARG A 44 2.15 -1.63 6.74
N SER A 45 2.54 -2.60 7.54
CA SER A 45 2.39 -2.55 9.00
C SER A 45 3.74 -2.27 9.65
N ALA A 46 3.80 -1.28 10.53
CA ALA A 46 4.96 -0.97 11.36
C ALA A 46 4.50 -0.57 12.76
N ASN A 47 5.11 -1.17 13.78
CA ASN A 47 4.88 -0.87 15.20
C ASN A 47 3.38 -0.86 15.59
N GLY A 48 2.59 -1.79 15.04
CA GLY A 48 1.15 -1.92 15.32
C GLY A 48 0.24 -0.93 14.58
N SER A 49 0.79 -0.15 13.64
CA SER A 49 0.03 0.79 12.80
C SER A 49 0.24 0.48 11.32
N GLY A 50 -0.84 0.56 10.55
CA GLY A 50 -0.81 0.36 9.11
C GLY A 50 -0.75 1.67 8.33
N TYR A 51 -0.03 1.68 7.20
CA TYR A 51 0.02 2.82 6.29
C TYR A 51 0.11 2.41 4.82
N LEU A 52 -0.32 3.30 3.92
CA LEU A 52 -0.19 3.12 2.48
C LEU A 52 1.11 3.73 1.96
N GLN A 53 2.02 2.88 1.49
CA GLN A 53 3.25 3.26 0.82
C GLN A 53 3.00 3.42 -0.69
N ALA A 54 3.19 4.62 -1.22
CA ALA A 54 3.04 4.90 -2.65
C ALA A 54 4.07 4.14 -3.51
N ILE A 55 3.61 3.44 -4.55
CA ILE A 55 4.45 2.78 -5.55
C ILE A 55 4.66 3.74 -6.73
N ARG A 56 5.77 4.48 -6.70
CA ARG A 56 6.06 5.53 -7.70
C ARG A 56 6.49 5.00 -9.07
N ARG A 57 7.09 3.81 -9.13
CA ARG A 57 7.53 3.18 -10.37
C ARG A 57 6.71 1.93 -10.62
N LEU A 58 5.79 2.03 -11.57
CA LEU A 58 5.01 0.90 -12.05
C LEU A 58 5.69 0.25 -13.26
N PRO A 59 5.69 -1.09 -13.36
CA PRO A 59 6.08 -1.77 -14.59
C PRO A 59 5.20 -1.32 -15.75
N GLN A 60 5.79 -1.05 -16.91
CA GLN A 60 5.07 -0.54 -18.10
C GLN A 60 4.39 -1.65 -18.93
N ILE A 61 3.81 -2.65 -18.27
CA ILE A 61 3.13 -3.73 -18.95
C ILE A 61 1.74 -3.29 -19.45
N ARG A 62 1.38 -3.64 -20.69
CA ARG A 62 0.08 -3.38 -21.31
C ARG A 62 -0.72 -4.67 -21.42
N LEU A 63 -2.04 -4.57 -21.56
CA LEU A 63 -2.91 -5.74 -21.80
C LEU A 63 -2.53 -6.47 -23.10
N ALA A 64 -2.04 -5.74 -24.09
CA ALA A 64 -1.56 -6.28 -25.36
C ALA A 64 -0.28 -7.12 -25.24
N ASP A 65 0.51 -6.93 -24.17
CA ASP A 65 1.76 -7.69 -23.96
C ASP A 65 1.49 -9.10 -23.41
N LEU A 66 0.29 -9.32 -22.87
CA LEU A 66 -0.14 -10.59 -22.28
C LEU A 66 -0.78 -11.46 -23.36
N ARG A 67 -0.16 -12.59 -23.67
CA ARG A 67 -0.60 -13.53 -24.72
C ARG A 67 -1.33 -14.74 -24.12
N ASP A 68 -2.15 -15.40 -24.94
CA ASP A 68 -2.84 -16.66 -24.64
C ASP A 68 -3.85 -16.62 -23.48
N ILE A 69 -4.32 -15.42 -23.11
CA ILE A 69 -5.30 -15.20 -22.02
C ILE A 69 -6.40 -14.20 -22.42
N ASP A 70 -6.77 -14.16 -23.70
CA ASP A 70 -7.68 -13.15 -24.25
C ASP A 70 -9.07 -13.16 -23.60
N GLU A 71 -9.63 -14.34 -23.33
CA GLU A 71 -10.93 -14.44 -22.65
C GLU A 71 -10.88 -13.88 -21.23
N GLN A 72 -9.84 -14.22 -20.47
CA GLN A 72 -9.65 -13.75 -19.09
C GLN A 72 -9.41 -12.23 -19.06
N LYS A 73 -8.64 -11.69 -20.02
CA LYS A 73 -8.45 -10.25 -20.20
C LYS A 73 -9.79 -9.54 -20.43
N ALA A 74 -10.58 -10.01 -21.41
CA ALA A 74 -11.84 -9.39 -21.77
C ALA A 74 -12.83 -9.38 -20.60
N ARG A 75 -12.96 -10.50 -19.87
CA ARG A 75 -13.85 -10.61 -18.72
C ARG A 75 -13.43 -9.68 -17.58
N LEU A 76 -12.13 -9.65 -17.27
CA LEU A 76 -11.62 -8.80 -16.19
C LEU A 76 -11.67 -7.32 -16.54
N GLU A 77 -11.36 -6.96 -17.78
CA GLU A 77 -11.44 -5.60 -18.29
C GLU A 77 -12.88 -5.07 -18.24
N SER A 78 -13.85 -5.85 -18.71
CA SER A 78 -15.28 -5.49 -18.61
C SER A 78 -15.72 -5.24 -17.17
N ASN A 79 -15.32 -6.12 -16.24
CA ASN A 79 -15.60 -5.95 -14.82
C ASN A 79 -14.93 -4.70 -14.23
N THR A 80 -13.69 -4.42 -14.64
CA THR A 80 -12.92 -3.25 -14.19
C THR A 80 -13.55 -1.94 -14.70
N ARG A 81 -14.02 -1.91 -15.95
CA ARG A 81 -14.73 -0.75 -16.50
C ARG A 81 -16.04 -0.47 -15.76
N GLN A 82 -16.79 -1.51 -15.38
CA GLN A 82 -17.98 -1.36 -14.54
C GLN A 82 -17.62 -0.78 -13.17
N PHE A 83 -16.56 -1.32 -12.52
CA PHE A 83 -16.08 -0.83 -11.24
C PHE A 83 -15.70 0.66 -11.29
N ILE A 84 -14.94 1.08 -12.30
CA ILE A 84 -14.53 2.48 -12.50
C ILE A 84 -15.75 3.39 -12.74
N ALA A 85 -16.75 2.89 -13.46
CA ALA A 85 -17.99 3.63 -13.73
C ALA A 85 -18.96 3.69 -12.54
N GLY A 86 -18.61 3.09 -11.39
CA GLY A 86 -19.51 3.00 -10.23
C GLY A 86 -20.71 2.07 -10.43
N LEU A 87 -20.63 1.18 -11.42
CA LEU A 87 -21.64 0.15 -11.70
C LEU A 87 -21.34 -1.11 -10.88
N PRO A 88 -22.31 -2.04 -10.73
CA PRO A 88 -22.06 -3.32 -10.09
C PRO A 88 -20.87 -4.04 -10.73
N ALA A 89 -19.91 -4.44 -9.91
CA ALA A 89 -18.72 -5.18 -10.33
C ALA A 89 -18.47 -6.34 -9.37
N ASN A 90 -17.88 -7.41 -9.89
CA ASN A 90 -17.60 -8.62 -9.15
C ASN A 90 -16.24 -8.55 -8.45
N ASN A 91 -16.16 -9.16 -7.27
CA ASN A 91 -14.89 -9.54 -6.68
C ASN A 91 -14.27 -10.67 -7.52
N VAL A 92 -13.00 -10.52 -7.89
CA VAL A 92 -12.31 -11.47 -8.78
C VAL A 92 -11.23 -12.22 -8.03
N LEU A 93 -11.31 -13.55 -8.07
CA LEU A 93 -10.22 -14.43 -7.65
C LEU A 93 -9.40 -14.86 -8.88
N LEU A 94 -8.15 -14.41 -8.96
CA LEU A 94 -7.21 -14.86 -10.00
C LEU A 94 -6.45 -16.10 -9.52
N THR A 95 -6.68 -17.25 -10.14
CA THR A 95 -6.04 -18.53 -9.82
C THR A 95 -5.07 -18.98 -10.90
N GLY A 96 -4.23 -19.98 -10.61
CA GLY A 96 -3.26 -20.56 -11.55
C GLY A 96 -1.84 -20.63 -10.99
N ALA A 97 -0.94 -21.31 -11.70
CA ALA A 97 0.43 -21.56 -11.26
C ALA A 97 1.26 -20.27 -11.04
N ARG A 98 2.37 -20.38 -10.31
CA ARG A 98 3.35 -19.28 -10.19
C ARG A 98 3.86 -18.92 -11.60
N GLY A 99 3.94 -17.63 -11.89
CA GLY A 99 4.36 -17.15 -13.21
C GLY A 99 3.25 -17.08 -14.26
N SER A 100 1.99 -17.44 -13.95
CA SER A 100 0.87 -17.38 -14.90
C SER A 100 0.34 -15.97 -15.23
N GLY A 101 1.12 -14.91 -14.96
CA GLY A 101 0.76 -13.54 -15.34
C GLY A 101 -0.33 -12.85 -14.50
N LYS A 102 -0.79 -13.41 -13.37
CA LYS A 102 -1.86 -12.79 -12.55
C LYS A 102 -1.56 -11.35 -12.10
N SER A 103 -0.39 -11.15 -11.46
CA SER A 103 0.05 -9.80 -11.04
C SER A 103 0.28 -8.89 -12.24
N SER A 104 0.81 -9.46 -13.33
CA SER A 104 1.05 -8.76 -14.60
C SER A 104 -0.25 -8.24 -15.22
N LEU A 105 -1.34 -9.02 -15.14
CA LEU A 105 -2.68 -8.64 -15.60
C LEU A 105 -3.27 -7.46 -14.81
N ILE A 106 -3.17 -7.50 -13.47
CA ILE A 106 -3.62 -6.38 -12.62
C ILE A 106 -2.80 -5.11 -12.90
N LYS A 107 -1.48 -5.24 -13.07
CA LYS A 107 -0.60 -4.12 -13.42
C LYS A 107 -0.94 -3.54 -14.80
N ALA A 108 -1.25 -4.40 -15.76
CA ALA A 108 -1.67 -3.98 -17.10
C ALA A 108 -2.98 -3.19 -17.07
N LEU A 109 -3.98 -3.65 -16.30
CA LEU A 109 -5.23 -2.92 -16.10
C LEU A 109 -5.00 -1.57 -15.43
N LEU A 110 -4.16 -1.53 -14.40
CA LEU A 110 -3.82 -0.26 -13.75
C LEU A 110 -3.20 0.72 -14.76
N ASN A 111 -2.27 0.29 -15.60
CA ASN A 111 -1.65 1.17 -16.59
C ASN A 111 -2.66 1.73 -17.62
N GLU A 112 -3.65 0.93 -18.02
CA GLU A 112 -4.66 1.35 -19.01
C GLU A 112 -5.69 2.30 -18.38
N TYR A 113 -6.06 2.07 -17.11
CA TYR A 113 -7.21 2.71 -16.48
C TYR A 113 -6.89 3.65 -15.31
N ALA A 114 -5.62 3.82 -14.92
CA ALA A 114 -5.19 4.71 -13.84
C ALA A 114 -5.74 6.14 -13.98
N ARG A 115 -5.68 6.70 -15.20
CA ARG A 115 -6.17 8.05 -15.50
C ARG A 115 -7.69 8.20 -15.40
N GLN A 116 -8.42 7.09 -15.38
CA GLN A 116 -9.87 7.06 -15.20
C GLN A 116 -10.27 6.90 -13.73
N GLY A 117 -9.29 6.93 -12.81
CA GLY A 117 -9.52 6.83 -11.37
C GLY A 117 -9.25 5.45 -10.78
N LEU A 118 -8.84 4.46 -11.59
CA LEU A 118 -8.46 3.15 -11.06
C LEU A 118 -7.23 3.26 -10.16
N ARG A 119 -7.31 2.67 -8.97
CA ARG A 119 -6.21 2.54 -8.03
C ARG A 119 -6.04 1.09 -7.60
N VAL A 120 -4.82 0.71 -7.26
CA VAL A 120 -4.50 -0.62 -6.74
C VAL A 120 -3.84 -0.48 -5.37
N ILE A 121 -4.28 -1.29 -4.42
CA ILE A 121 -3.63 -1.47 -3.13
C ILE A 121 -3.18 -2.92 -3.05
N GLU A 122 -1.87 -3.12 -2.94
CA GLU A 122 -1.26 -4.42 -2.69
C GLU A 122 -1.17 -4.64 -1.18
N VAL A 123 -1.64 -5.79 -0.71
CA VAL A 123 -1.52 -6.23 0.68
C VAL A 123 -0.73 -7.54 0.67
N GLU A 124 0.39 -7.58 1.37
CA GLU A 124 1.17 -8.81 1.49
C GLU A 124 0.49 -9.79 2.45
N LYS A 125 0.68 -11.09 2.24
CA LYS A 125 0.07 -12.12 3.10
C LYS A 125 0.41 -11.94 4.58
N ALA A 126 1.63 -11.52 4.88
CA ALA A 126 2.10 -11.28 6.24
C ALA A 126 1.41 -10.10 6.92
N GLU A 127 0.81 -9.19 6.16
CA GLU A 127 0.14 -7.99 6.66
C GLU A 127 -1.39 -8.19 6.76
N LEU A 128 -1.92 -9.34 6.31
CA LEU A 128 -3.35 -9.69 6.43
C LEU A 128 -3.79 -9.99 7.86
N THR A 129 -2.86 -10.32 8.77
CA THR A 129 -3.17 -10.54 10.19
C THR A 129 -3.51 -9.26 10.93
N ASP A 130 -3.19 -8.11 10.33
CA ASP A 130 -3.31 -6.78 10.92
C ASP A 130 -4.51 -5.99 10.33
N LEU A 131 -5.33 -6.63 9.48
CA LEU A 131 -6.50 -6.04 8.81
C LEU A 131 -7.83 -6.38 9.51
#